data_AF-A0AAV6GYL6-F1
#
_entry.id   AF-A0AAV6GYL6-F1
#
_cell.length_a   1.000
_cell.length_b   1.000
_cell.length_c   1.000
_cell.angle_alpha   90.00
_cell.angle_beta   90.00
_cell.angle_gamma   90.00
#
_symmetry.space_group_name_H-M   'P 1'
#
loop_
_entity.id
_entity.type
_entity.pdbx_description
1 polymer ?
#
loop_
_entity_poly.entity_id
_entity_poly.type
_entity_poly.pdbx_seq_one_letter_code
_entity_poly.pdbx_strand_id
1 'polypeptide(L)'
;MLMKEYRICMPLTVEEYRIGQLYMISKHSLEQSERGEGVEVVQNEPYEDPTRGLGQFTEKRVYLNNKLPSWARAVVPRIFYVTEKAWNYYPHTITEYTVSTFHSLSLHLSR
;
A
#
# COMPACT_ATOMS: atom_id res chain seq x y z
N MET A 1 0.74 -13.02 16.05
CA MET A 1 -0.06 -12.34 15.01
C MET A 1 -1.08 -11.44 15.69
N LEU A 2 -1.05 -10.13 15.44
CA LEU A 2 -2.00 -9.17 16.02
C LEU A 2 -2.99 -8.76 14.93
N MET A 3 -4.29 -8.99 15.17
CA MET A 3 -5.35 -8.62 14.23
C MET A 3 -6.15 -7.45 14.81
N LYS A 4 -6.43 -6.44 13.98
CA LYS A 4 -7.30 -5.31 14.31
C LYS A 4 -8.18 -4.97 13.11
N GLU A 5 -9.47 -4.77 13.37
CA GLU A 5 -10.45 -4.33 12.38
C GLU A 5 -10.76 -2.85 12.59
N TYR A 6 -10.62 -2.04 11.53
CA TYR A 6 -10.93 -0.62 11.55
C TYR A 6 -12.18 -0.36 10.72
N ARG A 7 -13.28 0.03 11.39
CA ARG A 7 -14.52 0.41 10.73
C ARG A 7 -14.57 1.92 10.55
N ILE A 8 -14.51 2.38 9.31
CA ILE A 8 -14.55 3.80 8.95
C ILE A 8 -15.89 4.08 8.27
N CYS A 9 -16.82 4.69 9.01
CA CYS A 9 -18.09 5.14 8.46
C CYS A 9 -17.86 6.38 7.59
N MET A 10 -18.36 6.35 6.36
CA MET A 10 -18.24 7.45 5.40
C MET A 10 -19.64 7.90 4.95
N PRO A 11 -19.91 9.20 4.82
CA PRO A 11 -21.17 9.72 4.29
C PRO A 11 -21.17 9.68 2.75
N LEU A 12 -20.80 8.55 2.16
CA LEU A 12 -20.66 8.33 0.71
C LEU A 12 -21.29 6.99 0.36
N THR A 13 -21.91 6.91 -0.81
CA THR A 13 -22.29 5.62 -1.41
C THR A 13 -21.05 4.82 -1.80
N VAL A 14 -21.23 3.52 -2.07
CA VAL A 14 -20.13 2.64 -2.52
C VAL A 14 -19.58 3.17 -3.84
N GLU A 15 -20.44 3.53 -4.78
CA GLU A 15 -20.10 4.07 -6.08
C GLU A 15 -19.28 5.37 -5.99
N GLU A 16 -19.69 6.31 -5.12
CA GLU A 16 -18.93 7.54 -4.87
C GLU A 16 -17.58 7.25 -4.22
N TYR A 17 -17.54 6.29 -3.29
CA TYR A 17 -16.31 5.87 -2.63
C TYR A 17 -15.31 5.30 -3.65
N ARG A 18 -15.77 4.56 -4.67
CA ARG A 18 -14.89 4.02 -5.74
C ARG A 18 -14.14 5.13 -6.45
N ILE A 19 -14.85 6.18 -6.86
CA ILE A 19 -14.27 7.33 -7.58
C ILE A 19 -13.33 8.10 -6.65
N GLY A 20 -13.79 8.36 -5.42
CA GLY A 20 -12.99 9.06 -4.41
C GLY A 20 -11.70 8.32 -4.06
N GLN A 21 -11.74 7.00 -3.93
CA GLN A 21 -10.57 6.18 -3.64
C GLN A 21 -9.52 6.27 -4.75
N LEU A 22 -9.91 6.13 -6.02
CA LEU A 22 -8.99 6.24 -7.15
C LEU A 22 -8.36 7.62 -7.24
N TYR A 23 -9.16 8.67 -7.04
CA TYR A 23 -8.67 10.05 -6.97
C TYR A 23 -7.66 10.22 -5.83
N MET A 24 -7.97 9.74 -4.62
CA MET A 24 -7.10 9.86 -3.46
C MET A 24 -5.79 9.08 -3.63
N ILE A 25 -5.82 7.88 -4.22
CA ILE A 25 -4.61 7.12 -4.55
C ILE A 25 -3.73 7.90 -5.52
N SER A 26 -4.33 8.49 -6.55
CA SER A 26 -3.62 9.25 -7.58
C SER A 26 -3.00 10.53 -7.00
N LYS A 27 -3.80 11.28 -6.23
CA LYS A 27 -3.37 12.51 -5.55
C LYS A 27 -2.26 12.24 -4.53
N HIS A 28 -2.44 11.23 -3.68
CA HIS A 28 -1.40 10.85 -2.71
C HIS A 28 -0.11 10.43 -3.43
N SER A 29 -0.21 9.68 -4.52
CA SER A 29 0.98 9.29 -5.30
C SER A 29 1.71 10.52 -5.89
N LEU A 30 0.97 11.53 -6.35
CA LEU A 30 1.54 12.79 -6.82
C LEU A 30 2.25 13.55 -5.69
N GLU A 31 1.61 13.70 -4.53
CA GLU A 31 2.18 14.41 -3.37
C GLU A 31 3.46 13.72 -2.83
N GLN A 32 3.51 12.39 -2.86
CA GLN A 32 4.72 11.64 -2.51
C GLN A 32 5.84 11.85 -3.55
N SER A 33 5.50 11.92 -4.84
CA SER A 33 6.47 12.12 -5.92
C SER A 33 7.09 13.51 -5.89
N GLU A 34 6.29 14.56 -5.66
CA GLU A 34 6.77 15.96 -5.62
C GLU A 34 7.75 16.23 -4.46
N ARG A 35 7.60 15.51 -3.36
CA ARG A 35 8.50 15.62 -2.20
C ARG A 35 9.82 14.86 -2.37
N GLY A 36 10.03 14.22 -3.53
CA GLY A 36 11.17 13.31 -3.75
C GLY A 36 11.14 12.12 -2.79
N GLU A 37 9.97 11.79 -2.23
CA GLU A 37 9.82 10.69 -1.30
C GLU A 37 9.85 9.40 -2.12
N GLY A 38 10.91 8.61 -1.92
CA GLY A 38 11.20 7.41 -2.72
C GLY A 38 10.07 6.39 -2.68
N VAL A 39 9.09 6.55 -3.57
CA VAL A 39 8.10 5.54 -3.93
C VAL A 39 8.39 5.18 -5.36
N GLU A 40 8.82 3.94 -5.57
CA GLU A 40 9.12 3.39 -6.89
C GLU A 40 8.00 2.42 -7.26
N VAL A 41 7.32 2.67 -8.38
CA VAL A 41 6.33 1.74 -8.93
C VAL A 41 7.08 0.67 -9.72
N VAL A 42 7.08 -0.57 -9.23
CA VAL A 42 7.78 -1.70 -9.84
C VAL A 42 6.89 -2.38 -10.88
N GLN A 43 5.61 -2.58 -10.54
CA GLN A 43 4.64 -3.24 -11.41
C GLN A 43 3.26 -2.59 -11.25
N ASN A 44 2.54 -2.45 -12.36
CA ASN A 44 1.17 -1.96 -12.39
C ASN A 44 0.46 -2.55 -13.60
N GLU A 45 -0.30 -3.61 -13.40
CA GLU A 45 -0.93 -4.37 -14.47
C GLU A 45 -2.33 -4.85 -14.12
N PRO A 46 -3.20 -5.05 -15.13
CA PRO A 46 -4.46 -5.76 -14.92
C PRO A 46 -4.19 -7.15 -14.37
N TYR A 47 -5.01 -7.59 -13.42
CA TYR A 47 -4.90 -8.91 -12.80
C TYR A 47 -6.28 -9.55 -12.72
N GLU A 48 -6.37 -10.83 -13.04
CA GLU A 48 -7.62 -11.59 -12.98
C GLU A 48 -7.50 -12.70 -11.93
N ASP A 49 -8.37 -12.64 -10.92
CA ASP A 49 -8.45 -13.66 -9.89
C ASP A 49 -9.60 -14.64 -10.20
N PRO A 50 -9.37 -15.96 -10.08
CA PRO A 50 -10.39 -16.98 -10.39
C PRO A 50 -11.68 -16.84 -9.56
N THR A 51 -11.61 -16.21 -8.39
CA THR A 51 -12.72 -16.07 -7.44
C THR A 51 -13.25 -14.65 -7.33
N ARG A 52 -12.37 -13.64 -7.49
CA ARG A 52 -12.71 -12.21 -7.31
C ARG A 52 -12.88 -11.45 -8.63
N GLY A 53 -12.55 -12.09 -9.75
CA GLY A 53 -12.70 -11.53 -11.09
C GLY A 53 -11.61 -10.53 -11.45
N LEU A 54 -11.96 -9.60 -12.34
CA LEU A 54 -11.04 -8.58 -12.87
C LEU A 54 -10.66 -7.56 -11.80
N GLY A 55 -9.37 -7.25 -11.73
CA GLY A 55 -8.80 -6.27 -10.84
C GLY A 55 -7.51 -5.65 -11.38
N GLN A 56 -6.82 -4.94 -10.50
CA GLN A 56 -5.53 -4.32 -10.78
C GLN A 56 -4.51 -4.80 -9.74
N PHE A 57 -3.36 -5.26 -10.20
CA PHE A 57 -2.21 -5.53 -9.35
C PHE A 57 -1.21 -4.37 -9.42
N THR A 58 -0.73 -3.94 -8.25
CA THR A 58 0.36 -2.96 -8.16
C THR A 58 1.41 -3.41 -7.16
N GLU A 59 2.68 -3.33 -7.54
CA GLU A 59 3.83 -3.47 -6.65
C GLU A 59 4.59 -2.15 -6.57
N LYS A 60 4.80 -1.67 -5.35
CA LYS A 60 5.54 -0.44 -5.06
C LYS A 60 6.62 -0.68 -4.01
N ARG A 61 7.76 -0.03 -4.16
CA ARG A 61 8.82 0.02 -3.14
C ARG A 61 8.84 1.39 -2.50
N VAL A 62 8.70 1.43 -1.18
CA VAL A 62 8.68 2.65 -0.38
C VAL A 62 9.96 2.72 0.45
N TYR A 63 10.81 3.71 0.15
CA TYR A 63 12.06 3.99 0.83
C TYR A 63 11.80 4.88 2.06
N LEU A 64 11.94 4.31 3.26
CA LEU A 64 11.55 4.96 4.53
C LEU A 64 12.72 5.55 5.33
N ASN A 65 13.94 5.51 4.81
CA ASN A 65 15.16 5.91 5.53
C ASN A 65 15.06 7.28 6.23
N ASN A 66 14.40 8.26 5.61
CA ASN A 66 14.24 9.62 6.18
C ASN A 66 12.94 9.82 6.98
N LYS A 67 12.01 8.86 6.95
CA LYS A 67 10.70 8.92 7.63
C LYS A 67 10.67 8.16 8.95
N LEU A 68 11.69 7.35 9.24
CA LEU A 68 11.76 6.58 10.48
C LEU A 68 12.18 7.46 11.67
N PRO A 69 11.60 7.22 12.88
CA PRO A 69 12.10 7.82 14.12
C PRO A 69 13.60 7.59 14.30
N SER A 70 14.30 8.52 14.96
CA SER A 70 15.76 8.47 15.10
C SER A 70 16.28 7.18 15.73
N TRP A 71 15.56 6.59 16.70
CA TRP A 71 15.92 5.31 17.31
C TRP A 71 15.80 4.15 16.31
N ALA A 72 14.79 4.17 15.42
CA ALA A 72 14.57 3.14 14.43
C ALA A 72 15.63 3.21 13.32
N ARG A 73 16.02 4.43 12.89
CA ARG A 73 17.11 4.64 11.93
C ARG A 73 18.45 4.06 12.38
N ALA A 74 18.70 4.02 13.69
CA ALA A 74 19.94 3.47 14.23
C ALA A 74 20.05 1.93 14.13
N VAL A 75 18.92 1.23 14.00
CA VAL A 75 18.86 -0.24 14.01
C VAL A 75 18.52 -0.85 12.66
N VAL A 76 17.99 -0.08 11.70
CA VAL A 76 17.68 -0.57 10.36
C VAL A 76 18.90 -0.52 9.42
N PRO A 77 19.05 -1.48 8.50
CA PRO A 77 20.12 -1.47 7.51
C PRO A 77 20.05 -0.25 6.59
N ARG A 78 21.19 0.17 6.01
CA ARG A 78 21.26 1.34 5.12
C ARG A 78 20.33 1.27 3.90
N ILE A 79 20.07 0.06 3.40
CA ILE A 79 19.12 -0.21 2.31
C ILE A 79 17.85 -0.76 2.97
N PHE A 80 16.95 0.14 3.39
CA PHE A 80 15.68 -0.21 3.99
C PHE A 80 14.53 0.33 3.14
N TYR A 81 13.76 -0.59 2.57
CA TYR A 81 12.50 -0.31 1.89
C TYR A 81 11.43 -1.32 2.28
N VAL A 82 10.19 -0.87 2.14
CA VAL A 82 8.98 -1.69 2.28
C VAL A 82 8.43 -1.98 0.89
N THR A 83 8.17 -3.24 0.61
CA THR A 83 7.45 -3.65 -0.60
C THR A 83 5.97 -3.70 -0.29
N GLU A 84 5.19 -2.88 -0.98
CA GLU A 84 3.73 -2.87 -0.97
C GLU A 84 3.23 -3.61 -2.21
N LYS A 85 2.51 -4.71 -2.02
CA LYS A 85 1.78 -5.43 -3.07
C LYS A 85 0.30 -5.23 -2.84
N ALA A 86 -0.42 -4.68 -3.80
CA ALA A 86 -1.85 -4.43 -3.70
C ALA A 86 -2.61 -5.10 -4.85
N TRP A 87 -3.70 -5.77 -4.52
CA TRP A 87 -4.66 -6.36 -5.44
C TRP A 87 -6.01 -5.70 -5.22
N ASN A 88 -6.45 -4.92 -6.20
CA ASN A 88 -7.69 -4.16 -6.15
C ASN A 88 -8.76 -4.84 -7.01
N TYR A 89 -9.71 -5.51 -6.36
CA TYR A 89 -10.91 -6.13 -6.94
C TYR A 89 -12.16 -5.42 -6.43
N TYR A 90 -12.20 -4.08 -6.60
CA TYR A 90 -13.21 -3.21 -5.99
C TYR A 90 -14.62 -3.86 -5.97
N PRO A 91 -15.28 -3.93 -4.80
CA PRO A 91 -15.00 -3.19 -3.56
C PRO A 91 -13.91 -3.81 -2.66
N HIS A 92 -13.44 -5.01 -2.98
CA HIS A 92 -12.44 -5.69 -2.18
C HIS A 92 -11.03 -5.25 -2.55
N THR A 93 -10.19 -5.07 -1.55
CA THR A 93 -8.77 -4.76 -1.79
C THR A 93 -7.93 -5.50 -0.77
N ILE A 94 -6.90 -6.18 -1.26
CA ILE A 94 -5.89 -6.82 -0.44
C ILE A 94 -4.60 -6.06 -0.63
N THR A 95 -3.90 -5.76 0.46
CA THR A 95 -2.58 -5.15 0.42
C THR A 95 -1.66 -5.84 1.40
N GLU A 96 -0.49 -6.24 0.91
CA GLU A 96 0.55 -6.89 1.67
C GLU A 96 1.79 -6.01 1.70
N TYR A 97 2.27 -5.77 2.91
CA TYR A 97 3.51 -5.07 3.17
C TYR A 97 4.54 -6.04 3.69
N THR A 98 5.70 -6.06 3.07
CA THR A 98 6.86 -6.85 3.50
C THR A 98 8.09 -5.96 3.59
N VAL A 99 8.96 -6.26 4.55
CA VAL A 99 10.20 -5.51 4.74
C VAL A 99 11.35 -6.25 4.07
N SER A 100 12.12 -5.52 3.26
CA SER A 100 13.31 -6.01 2.53
C SER A 100 14.31 -6.83 3.37
N THR A 101 14.45 -6.49 4.65
CA THR A 101 15.48 -7.04 5.55
C THR A 101 14.92 -7.98 6.61
N PHE A 102 13.61 -7.94 6.85
CA PHE A 102 12.94 -8.72 7.90
C PHE A 102 11.70 -9.40 7.32
N HIS A 103 11.90 -10.59 6.74
CA HIS A 103 10.81 -11.42 6.22
C HIS A 103 9.80 -11.84 7.30
N SER A 104 10.17 -11.78 8.58
CA SER A 104 9.29 -12.04 9.72
C SER A 104 8.31 -10.90 10.03
N LEU A 105 8.53 -9.70 9.47
CA LEU A 105 7.63 -8.56 9.62
C LEU A 105 6.79 -8.40 8.35
N SER A 106 5.53 -8.83 8.42
CA SER A 106 4.54 -8.60 7.38
C SER A 106 3.30 -7.91 7.96
N LEU A 107 2.70 -7.04 7.16
CA LEU A 107 1.40 -6.44 7.46
C LEU A 107 0.46 -6.74 6.33
N HIS A 108 -0.67 -7.36 6.66
CA HIS A 108 -1.72 -7.70 5.71
C HIS A 108 -2.93 -6.82 6.01
N LEU A 109 -3.39 -6.09 4.99
CA LEU A 109 -4.58 -5.28 5.03
C LEU A 109 -5.59 -5.86 4.04
N SER A 110 -6.79 -6.16 4.53
CA SER A 110 -7.90 -6.61 3.70
C SER A 110 -9.12 -5.73 3.96
N ARG A 111 -9.77 -5.30 2.89
CA ARG A 111 -11.06 -4.59 2.93
C ARG A 111 -12.11 -5.32 2.11
#